data_AF-A0A511N8Z7-F1
#
_entry.id   AF-A0A511N8Z7-F1
#
_cell.length_a   1.000
_cell.length_b   1.000
_cell.length_c   1.000
_cell.angle_alpha   90.00
_cell.angle_beta   90.00
_cell.angle_gamma   90.00
#
_symmetry.space_group_name_H-M   'P 1'
#
loop_
_entity.id
_entity.type
_entity.pdbx_description
1 polymer ?
#
loop_
_entity_poly.entity_id
_entity_poly.type
_entity_poly.pdbx_seq_one_letter_code
_entity_poly.pdbx_strand_id
1 'polypeptide(L)'
;MHRKTLITGSLMLTCFLSLAHAQSLKPEYIAQATERTITLDGDLSDWAGLPQYTIEMSNGFPSVPVSSKGYFQVAYDKDNLYLVGVFNQAKDTVLAKLAQDAPEWWNDDVLEIYFQPNRTDKVPTSQHFAINPAGVRFKNYTATTEYQTASKIEDNRWIVEVAFPLGKGVFAAAGDGSAWNLKVGREHQKAGEYPLWPMGGDFNAETNYGILSFNKTLQDAQSLVGKYQVAQESATPIISRVSDISSFATYYGKDAATISKLSNFDLAITQPGLSKEQLDALHENGTRVVAYLSIGELDPGSAWAGEVKDSWVLGTNANWGSKFVNASEVGWQDIMVRETGKLIAQGYDGVFLDTLDTADVYPQAAPGLVATVEKLRKTYPDAVIVQNRGFSLLKQTAELVDAVMFEGFSSAWDFNKKEYHAVQGDPNFVASYAKRGLVVLAQDYANPDDTATITNDYVRAREYGFIPYVANLMLDQLYIPEL
;
A
#
# COMPACT_ATOMS: atom_id res chain seq x y z
N MET A 1 24.06 -42.71 -45.65
CA MET A 1 24.00 -43.84 -44.70
C MET A 1 24.76 -43.44 -43.45
N HIS A 2 24.07 -42.90 -42.43
CA HIS A 2 24.45 -42.88 -41.01
C HIS A 2 23.30 -42.18 -40.26
N ARG A 3 22.44 -43.00 -39.64
CA ARG A 3 21.36 -42.56 -38.75
C ARG A 3 21.99 -41.93 -37.51
N LYS A 4 21.60 -40.71 -37.15
CA LYS A 4 21.72 -40.21 -35.78
C LYS A 4 20.33 -40.19 -35.15
N THR A 5 20.24 -41.00 -34.11
CA THR A 5 19.12 -41.29 -33.24
C THR A 5 18.57 -40.00 -32.61
N LEU A 6 17.26 -39.76 -32.74
CA LEU A 6 16.55 -38.82 -31.88
C LEU A 6 16.54 -39.39 -30.46
N ILE A 7 17.21 -38.71 -29.53
CA ILE A 7 16.98 -38.87 -28.10
C ILE A 7 16.00 -37.78 -27.72
N THR A 8 14.74 -38.17 -27.52
CA THR A 8 13.71 -37.36 -26.87
C THR A 8 14.07 -37.22 -25.40
N GLY A 9 14.85 -36.20 -25.05
CA GLY A 9 15.02 -35.75 -23.68
C GLY A 9 13.84 -34.85 -23.32
N SER A 10 12.93 -35.32 -22.47
CA SER A 10 12.00 -34.47 -21.75
C SER A 10 12.82 -33.50 -20.90
N LEU A 11 12.97 -32.26 -21.37
CA LEU A 11 13.41 -31.17 -20.52
C LEU A 11 12.20 -30.84 -19.63
N MET A 12 12.13 -31.49 -18.46
CA MET A 12 11.33 -30.95 -17.36
C MET A 12 11.90 -29.57 -17.06
N LEU A 13 11.22 -28.55 -17.57
CA LEU A 13 11.41 -27.17 -17.16
C LEU A 13 10.97 -27.11 -15.69
N THR A 14 11.90 -27.39 -14.79
CA THR A 14 11.73 -27.05 -13.37
C THR A 14 11.63 -25.54 -13.31
N CYS A 15 10.40 -25.03 -13.37
CA CYS A 15 10.06 -23.68 -12.92
C CYS A 15 10.62 -23.55 -11.51
N PHE A 16 11.72 -22.83 -11.37
CA PHE A 16 12.07 -22.21 -10.11
C PHE A 16 10.97 -21.20 -9.83
N LEU A 17 9.92 -21.64 -9.15
CA LEU A 17 9.09 -20.77 -8.33
C LEU A 17 10.06 -20.05 -7.40
N SER A 18 10.38 -18.79 -7.70
CA SER A 18 10.97 -17.90 -6.71
C SER A 18 9.97 -17.81 -5.57
N LEU A 19 10.28 -18.53 -4.50
CA LEU A 19 9.67 -18.35 -3.19
C LEU A 19 10.03 -16.94 -2.73
N ALA A 20 9.25 -15.94 -3.17
CA ALA A 20 9.08 -14.71 -2.43
C ALA A 20 8.66 -15.17 -1.03
N HIS A 21 9.59 -15.08 -0.08
CA HIS A 21 9.33 -15.48 1.30
C HIS A 21 8.26 -14.54 1.83
N ALA A 22 7.01 -14.97 1.72
CA ALA A 22 5.89 -14.41 2.41
C ALA A 22 6.31 -14.21 3.87
N GLN A 23 6.24 -12.98 4.37
CA GLN A 23 6.25 -12.80 5.81
C GLN A 23 4.99 -13.49 6.33
N SER A 24 5.16 -14.70 6.86
CA SER A 24 4.10 -15.48 7.49
C SER A 24 3.61 -14.73 8.72
N LEU A 25 2.32 -14.84 9.01
CA LEU A 25 1.75 -14.27 10.23
C LEU A 25 2.51 -14.87 11.42
N LYS A 26 3.12 -14.00 12.24
CA LYS A 26 3.89 -14.44 13.40
C LYS A 26 3.03 -14.37 14.67
N PRO A 27 3.29 -15.21 15.68
CA PRO A 27 2.61 -15.14 16.98
C PRO A 27 2.61 -13.74 17.60
N GLU A 28 3.74 -13.03 17.52
CA GLU A 28 3.91 -11.68 18.05
C GLU A 28 3.10 -10.60 17.30
N TYR A 29 2.55 -10.92 16.12
CA TYR A 29 1.67 -10.02 15.35
C TYR A 29 0.19 -10.22 15.70
N ILE A 30 -0.11 -11.04 16.71
CA ILE A 30 -1.47 -11.31 17.21
C ILE A 30 -1.58 -10.86 18.67
N ALA A 31 -2.16 -9.68 18.86
CA ALA A 31 -2.57 -9.18 20.16
C ALA A 31 -3.82 -9.90 20.67
N GLN A 32 -3.89 -10.22 21.96
CA GLN A 32 -5.02 -10.88 22.60
C GLN A 32 -5.68 -9.95 23.62
N ALA A 33 -6.87 -9.44 23.31
CA ALA A 33 -7.76 -8.87 24.31
C ALA A 33 -8.37 -10.01 25.13
N THR A 34 -7.92 -10.17 26.37
CA THR A 34 -8.45 -11.19 27.29
C THR A 34 -9.54 -10.60 28.18
N GLU A 35 -10.61 -11.37 28.47
CA GLU A 35 -11.74 -10.88 29.27
C GLU A 35 -11.29 -10.48 30.68
N ARG A 36 -11.32 -9.17 30.95
CA ARG A 36 -10.95 -8.53 32.22
C ARG A 36 -11.44 -7.08 32.23
N THR A 37 -12.07 -6.67 33.33
CA THR A 37 -12.38 -5.26 33.58
C THR A 37 -11.15 -4.57 34.16
N ILE A 38 -10.76 -3.46 33.54
CA ILE A 38 -9.64 -2.61 33.97
C ILE A 38 -10.20 -1.33 34.61
N THR A 39 -9.56 -0.87 35.68
CA THR A 39 -9.85 0.41 36.31
C THR A 39 -8.85 1.44 35.77
N LEU A 40 -9.34 2.48 35.09
CA LEU A 40 -8.48 3.54 34.56
C LEU A 40 -8.01 4.46 35.69
N ASP A 41 -6.79 4.24 36.19
CA ASP A 41 -6.19 5.01 37.28
C ASP A 41 -4.67 5.29 37.10
N GLY A 42 -4.08 4.83 35.99
CA GLY A 42 -2.66 4.96 35.68
C GLY A 42 -1.76 3.97 36.45
N ASP A 43 -2.33 3.00 37.16
CA ASP A 43 -1.64 1.88 37.79
C ASP A 43 -1.65 0.64 36.88
N LEU A 44 -0.70 -0.30 37.07
CA LEU A 44 -0.55 -1.48 36.22
C LEU A 44 -0.97 -2.79 36.91
N SER A 45 -1.52 -2.73 38.12
CA SER A 45 -1.79 -3.93 38.93
C SER A 45 -2.84 -4.86 38.33
N ASP A 46 -3.90 -4.32 37.71
CA ASP A 46 -4.95 -5.08 37.04
C ASP A 46 -4.52 -5.60 35.64
N TRP A 47 -3.49 -5.01 35.04
CA TRP A 47 -2.85 -5.51 33.83
C TRP A 47 -1.92 -6.72 34.05
N ALA A 48 -1.61 -7.04 35.30
CA ALA A 48 -0.68 -8.11 35.65
C ALA A 48 -1.11 -9.47 35.07
N GLY A 49 -0.16 -10.15 34.42
CA GLY A 49 -0.39 -11.47 33.81
C GLY A 49 -1.05 -11.46 32.43
N LEU A 50 -1.43 -10.30 31.89
CA LEU A 50 -1.79 -10.18 30.48
C LEU A 50 -0.53 -10.14 29.59
N PRO A 51 -0.58 -10.64 28.34
CA PRO A 51 0.56 -10.56 27.44
C PRO A 51 1.01 -9.12 27.18
N GLN A 52 2.32 -8.93 27.04
CA GLN A 52 2.94 -7.67 26.62
C GLN A 52 3.39 -7.78 25.17
N TYR A 53 3.02 -6.80 24.36
CA TYR A 53 3.37 -6.72 22.95
C TYR A 53 4.35 -5.58 22.74
N THR A 54 5.58 -5.90 22.36
CA THR A 54 6.67 -4.94 22.23
C THR A 54 6.48 -4.05 21.00
N ILE A 55 6.65 -2.74 21.17
CA ILE A 55 6.68 -1.74 20.11
C ILE A 55 8.15 -1.35 19.91
N GLU A 56 8.79 -1.90 18.88
CA GLU A 56 10.24 -1.79 18.71
C GLU A 56 10.75 -1.55 17.29
N MET A 57 9.90 -1.58 16.27
CA MET A 57 10.29 -1.41 14.86
C MET A 57 9.95 -0.01 14.38
N SER A 58 10.90 0.70 13.78
CA SER A 58 10.74 2.07 13.30
C SER A 58 9.70 2.20 12.17
N ASN A 59 9.23 3.43 11.94
CA ASN A 59 8.28 3.76 10.87
C ASN A 59 8.88 3.79 9.45
N GLY A 60 10.16 3.46 9.28
CA GLY A 60 10.79 3.37 7.97
C GLY A 60 10.58 2.00 7.30
N PHE A 61 10.96 1.90 6.02
CA PHE A 61 11.13 0.63 5.33
C PHE A 61 12.59 0.50 4.80
N PRO A 62 13.27 -0.65 4.98
CA PRO A 62 12.91 -1.68 5.94
C PRO A 62 12.87 -1.08 7.35
N SER A 63 11.91 -1.53 8.16
CA SER A 63 11.83 -1.09 9.54
C SER A 63 13.04 -1.62 10.32
N VAL A 64 13.60 -0.80 11.19
CA VAL A 64 14.78 -1.15 12.01
C VAL A 64 14.45 -1.05 13.49
N PRO A 65 15.10 -1.84 14.37
CA PRO A 65 14.89 -1.74 15.80
C PRO A 65 15.23 -0.35 16.36
N VAL A 66 14.34 0.21 17.18
CA VAL A 66 14.57 1.47 17.91
C VAL A 66 15.24 1.23 19.26
N SER A 67 15.84 2.29 19.82
CA SER A 67 16.43 2.26 21.16
C SER A 67 15.38 2.46 22.26
N SER A 68 14.38 3.29 22.02
CA SER A 68 13.33 3.67 22.99
C SER A 68 12.11 2.77 22.84
N LYS A 69 12.26 1.52 23.26
CA LYS A 69 11.17 0.53 23.19
C LYS A 69 10.07 0.81 24.21
N GLY A 70 8.87 0.41 23.86
CA GLY A 70 7.74 0.28 24.79
C GLY A 70 7.00 -1.02 24.58
N TYR A 71 5.89 -1.16 25.29
CA TYR A 71 4.95 -2.24 25.04
C TYR A 71 3.53 -1.75 25.23
N PHE A 72 2.58 -2.53 24.72
CA PHE A 72 1.19 -2.39 25.09
C PHE A 72 0.60 -3.72 25.58
N GLN A 73 -0.51 -3.61 26.29
CA GLN A 73 -1.35 -4.74 26.70
C GLN A 73 -2.81 -4.41 26.36
N VAL A 74 -3.63 -5.46 26.22
CA VAL A 74 -5.03 -5.31 25.82
C VAL A 74 -5.92 -6.23 26.65
N ALA A 75 -7.07 -5.72 27.07
CA ALA A 75 -8.12 -6.45 27.77
C ALA A 75 -9.49 -6.01 27.27
N TYR A 76 -10.56 -6.73 27.58
CA TYR A 76 -11.91 -6.25 27.29
C TYR A 76 -12.91 -6.77 28.31
N ASP A 77 -14.04 -6.09 28.43
CA ASP A 77 -15.23 -6.63 29.08
C ASP A 77 -16.46 -6.41 28.20
N LYS A 78 -17.66 -6.54 28.79
CA LYS A 78 -18.92 -6.38 28.05
C LYS A 78 -19.12 -4.97 27.47
N ASP A 79 -18.51 -3.95 28.08
CA ASP A 79 -18.75 -2.54 27.78
C ASP A 79 -17.55 -1.88 27.11
N ASN A 80 -16.33 -2.34 27.38
CA ASN A 80 -15.12 -1.64 26.95
C ASN A 80 -14.03 -2.58 26.41
N LEU A 81 -13.29 -2.06 25.42
CA LEU A 81 -11.96 -2.53 25.06
C LEU A 81 -10.94 -1.63 25.78
N TYR A 82 -10.03 -2.24 26.52
CA TYR A 82 -8.99 -1.57 27.27
C TYR A 82 -7.64 -1.76 26.58
N LEU A 83 -6.86 -0.69 26.47
CA LEU A 83 -5.47 -0.74 26.02
C LEU A 83 -4.60 0.13 26.93
N VAL A 84 -3.44 -0.38 27.35
CA VAL A 84 -2.41 0.42 28.01
C VAL A 84 -1.15 0.44 27.18
N GLY A 85 -0.58 1.63 26.98
CA GLY A 85 0.76 1.83 26.43
C GLY A 85 1.73 2.22 27.54
N VAL A 86 2.91 1.57 27.57
CA VAL A 86 3.97 1.83 28.55
C VAL A 86 5.29 2.05 27.82
N PHE A 87 5.88 3.22 27.98
CA PHE A 87 7.05 3.64 27.19
C PHE A 87 8.16 4.17 28.07
N ASN A 88 9.36 3.60 27.91
CA ASN A 88 10.53 4.03 28.65
C ASN A 88 11.04 5.36 28.11
N GLN A 89 11.08 6.38 28.96
CA GLN A 89 11.51 7.72 28.61
C GLN A 89 11.79 8.51 29.89
N ALA A 90 12.92 9.20 29.95
CA ALA A 90 13.24 10.05 31.09
C ALA A 90 12.23 11.21 31.17
N LYS A 91 11.68 11.45 32.37
CA LYS A 91 10.58 12.39 32.61
C LYS A 91 10.83 13.80 32.05
N ASP A 92 12.06 14.29 32.15
CA ASP A 92 12.48 15.60 31.67
C ASP A 92 12.53 15.72 30.13
N THR A 93 12.48 14.59 29.43
CA THR A 93 12.40 14.53 27.97
C THR A 93 10.99 14.37 27.43
N VAL A 94 9.99 14.16 28.29
CA VAL A 94 8.58 13.95 27.90
C VAL A 94 7.96 15.26 27.43
N LEU A 95 7.43 15.28 26.20
CA LEU A 95 6.63 16.35 25.64
C LEU A 95 5.14 15.99 25.74
N ALA A 96 4.40 16.74 26.55
CA ALA A 96 2.96 16.58 26.73
C ALA A 96 2.32 17.94 27.09
N LYS A 97 2.36 18.88 26.14
CA LYS A 97 2.00 20.30 26.36
C LYS A 97 0.77 20.73 25.57
N LEU A 98 0.40 19.99 24.53
CA LEU A 98 -0.64 20.40 23.60
C LEU A 98 -2.03 20.14 24.16
N ALA A 99 -2.96 21.02 23.78
CA ALA A 99 -4.38 20.89 24.10
C ALA A 99 -5.08 19.97 23.08
N GLN A 100 -6.28 19.51 23.44
CA GLN A 100 -7.07 18.54 22.66
C GLN A 100 -7.35 18.96 21.21
N ASP A 101 -7.38 20.26 20.93
CA ASP A 101 -7.70 20.87 19.64
C ASP A 101 -6.48 21.34 18.84
N ALA A 102 -5.25 21.04 19.30
CA ALA A 102 -4.02 21.43 18.62
C ALA A 102 -3.93 20.83 17.19
N PRO A 103 -3.58 21.64 16.17
CA PRO A 103 -3.52 21.18 14.77
C PRO A 103 -2.29 20.33 14.44
N GLU A 104 -1.20 20.49 15.19
CA GLU A 104 0.05 19.74 15.04
C GLU A 104 0.31 18.93 16.31
N TRP A 105 -0.64 18.05 16.61
CA TRP A 105 -0.61 17.23 17.83
C TRP A 105 0.62 16.31 17.92
N TRP A 106 1.19 15.95 16.77
CA TRP A 106 2.43 15.19 16.64
C TRP A 106 3.68 15.96 17.10
N ASN A 107 3.57 17.21 17.58
CA ASN A 107 4.70 17.90 18.22
C ASN A 107 4.86 17.55 19.72
N ASP A 108 3.93 16.80 20.30
CA ASP A 108 4.12 16.13 21.60
C ASP A 108 4.67 14.69 21.39
N ASP A 109 5.09 14.03 22.47
CA ASP A 109 5.14 12.56 22.44
C ASP A 109 3.69 12.05 22.43
N VAL A 110 3.43 10.97 21.69
CA VAL A 110 2.05 10.51 21.42
C VAL A 110 2.00 8.99 21.44
N LEU A 111 0.96 8.42 22.05
CA LEU A 111 0.49 7.06 21.79
C LEU A 111 -0.53 7.12 20.65
N GLU A 112 -0.26 6.41 19.56
CA GLU A 112 -1.17 6.29 18.43
C GLU A 112 -1.71 4.86 18.33
N ILE A 113 -3.02 4.75 18.10
CA ILE A 113 -3.73 3.48 18.04
C ILE A 113 -4.62 3.49 16.80
N TYR A 114 -4.52 2.44 15.99
CA TYR A 114 -5.35 2.25 14.81
C TYR A 114 -6.13 0.96 14.91
N PHE A 115 -7.45 1.02 14.71
CA PHE A 115 -8.31 -0.15 14.64
C PHE A 115 -8.95 -0.29 13.26
N GLN A 116 -9.12 -1.52 12.80
CA GLN A 116 -10.13 -1.88 11.80
C GLN A 116 -11.08 -2.91 12.43
N PRO A 117 -12.22 -2.47 13.00
CA PRO A 117 -13.14 -3.32 13.76
C PRO A 117 -13.79 -4.45 12.93
N ASN A 118 -13.81 -4.31 11.61
CA ASN A 118 -14.41 -5.30 10.72
C ASN A 118 -13.38 -5.81 9.72
N ARG A 119 -12.71 -6.90 10.05
CA ARG A 119 -11.67 -7.50 9.18
C ARG A 119 -12.23 -8.04 7.85
N THR A 120 -13.51 -8.36 7.81
CA THR A 120 -14.19 -8.95 6.66
C THR A 120 -14.78 -7.93 5.70
N ASP A 121 -14.79 -6.64 6.06
CA ASP A 121 -15.34 -5.61 5.19
C ASP A 121 -14.51 -5.54 3.90
N LYS A 122 -15.18 -5.37 2.76
CA LYS A 122 -14.49 -5.17 1.47
C LYS A 122 -13.57 -3.95 1.49
N VAL A 123 -13.87 -2.94 2.32
CA VAL A 123 -13.02 -1.78 2.61
C VAL A 123 -13.06 -1.55 4.12
N PRO A 124 -11.99 -1.82 4.90
CA PRO A 124 -12.04 -1.64 6.34
C PRO A 124 -11.96 -0.14 6.61
N THR A 125 -12.77 0.36 7.53
CA THR A 125 -12.61 1.75 7.97
C THR A 125 -11.59 1.80 9.09
N SER A 126 -10.41 2.35 8.79
CA SER A 126 -9.37 2.64 9.77
C SER A 126 -9.86 3.71 10.75
N GLN A 127 -9.78 3.43 12.05
CA GLN A 127 -10.09 4.35 13.14
C GLN A 127 -8.80 4.70 13.86
N HIS A 128 -8.38 5.97 13.75
CA HIS A 128 -7.16 6.49 14.36
C HIS A 128 -7.49 7.16 15.70
N PHE A 129 -6.66 6.94 16.72
CA PHE A 129 -6.75 7.58 18.02
C PHE A 129 -5.35 8.02 18.47
N ALA A 130 -5.22 9.25 18.96
CA ALA A 130 -3.96 9.82 19.41
C ALA A 130 -4.11 10.43 20.81
N ILE A 131 -3.19 10.07 21.72
CA ILE A 131 -3.20 10.48 23.12
C ILE A 131 -1.77 10.85 23.57
N ASN A 132 -1.55 12.03 24.14
CA ASN A 132 -0.25 12.39 24.70
C ASN A 132 -0.05 11.81 26.13
N PRO A 133 1.19 11.84 26.68
CA PRO A 133 1.48 11.35 28.03
C PRO A 133 0.70 12.03 29.17
N ALA A 134 0.13 13.21 28.95
CA ALA A 134 -0.75 13.88 29.90
C ALA A 134 -2.21 13.39 29.83
N GLY A 135 -2.49 12.38 29.01
CA GLY A 135 -3.83 11.82 28.82
C GLY A 135 -4.72 12.69 27.92
N VAL A 136 -4.16 13.72 27.28
CA VAL A 136 -4.88 14.59 26.35
C VAL A 136 -5.10 13.83 25.05
N ARG A 137 -6.37 13.66 24.73
CA ARG A 137 -6.88 13.13 23.46
C ARG A 137 -6.86 14.21 22.39
N PHE A 138 -6.40 13.90 21.18
CA PHE A 138 -6.44 14.83 20.05
C PHE A 138 -7.59 14.45 19.13
N LYS A 139 -8.57 15.34 18.90
CA LYS A 139 -9.84 14.97 18.21
C LYS A 139 -10.01 15.49 16.79
N ASN A 140 -9.33 16.59 16.43
CA ASN A 140 -9.59 17.28 15.16
C ASN A 140 -9.18 16.46 13.92
N TYR A 141 -8.30 15.47 14.11
CA TYR A 141 -7.71 14.66 13.03
C TYR A 141 -7.74 13.15 13.34
N THR A 142 -8.56 12.75 14.31
CA THR A 142 -8.69 11.35 14.75
C THR A 142 -10.19 10.99 14.86
N ALA A 143 -10.48 9.74 15.21
CA ALA A 143 -11.85 9.28 15.37
C ALA A 143 -12.62 10.11 16.42
N THR A 144 -13.84 10.50 16.06
CA THR A 144 -14.69 11.38 16.88
C THR A 144 -15.41 10.66 18.04
N THR A 145 -15.23 9.35 18.16
CA THR A 145 -15.87 8.56 19.22
C THR A 145 -15.30 8.95 20.57
N GLU A 146 -16.16 9.19 21.56
CA GLU A 146 -15.70 9.46 22.93
C GLU A 146 -15.12 8.20 23.57
N TYR A 147 -13.98 8.35 24.23
CA TYR A 147 -13.30 7.33 25.02
C TYR A 147 -12.71 7.95 26.28
N GLN A 148 -12.36 7.09 27.24
CA GLN A 148 -11.78 7.51 28.52
C GLN A 148 -10.28 7.25 28.52
N THR A 149 -9.53 8.11 29.20
CA THR A 149 -8.08 8.00 29.37
C THR A 149 -7.69 8.19 30.83
N ALA A 150 -6.66 7.49 31.26
CA ALA A 150 -5.90 7.79 32.47
C ALA A 150 -4.41 7.74 32.11
N SER A 151 -3.59 8.58 32.73
CA SER A 151 -2.16 8.60 32.43
C SER A 151 -1.31 8.90 33.65
N LYS A 152 -0.04 8.48 33.58
CA LYS A 152 0.95 8.70 34.64
C LYS A 152 2.33 8.89 34.03
N ILE A 153 3.00 9.97 34.40
CA ILE A 153 4.41 10.23 34.03
C ILE A 153 5.29 9.98 35.26
N GLU A 154 6.07 8.91 35.20
CA GLU A 154 7.03 8.51 36.21
C GLU A 154 8.44 8.95 35.80
N ASP A 155 9.46 8.70 36.64
CA ASP A 155 10.81 9.24 36.41
C ASP A 155 11.46 8.72 35.12
N ASN A 156 11.18 7.46 34.74
CA ASN A 156 11.81 6.78 33.60
C ASN A 156 10.82 6.18 32.60
N ARG A 157 9.53 6.48 32.73
CA ARG A 157 8.50 6.01 31.80
C ARG A 157 7.23 6.85 31.91
N TRP A 158 6.39 6.73 30.90
CA TRP A 158 5.01 7.19 30.97
C TRP A 158 4.04 6.07 30.58
N ILE A 159 2.83 6.17 31.11
CA ILE A 159 1.75 5.19 31.00
C ILE A 159 0.52 5.93 30.52
N VAL A 160 -0.18 5.36 29.53
CA VAL A 160 -1.50 5.83 29.09
C VAL A 160 -2.42 4.61 28.99
N GLU A 161 -3.48 4.63 29.77
CA GLU A 161 -4.59 3.69 29.69
C GLU A 161 -5.75 4.30 28.92
N VAL A 162 -6.41 3.48 28.13
CA VAL A 162 -7.53 3.89 27.27
C VAL A 162 -8.66 2.88 27.39
N ALA A 163 -9.89 3.36 27.57
CA ALA A 163 -11.10 2.55 27.49
C ALA A 163 -11.99 3.02 26.34
N PHE A 164 -12.13 2.15 25.34
CA PHE A 164 -12.96 2.34 24.16
C PHE A 164 -14.33 1.70 24.36
N PRO A 165 -15.44 2.42 24.14
CA PRO A 165 -16.77 1.89 24.41
C PRO A 165 -17.23 0.93 23.31
N LEU A 166 -17.24 -0.37 23.60
CA LEU A 166 -17.71 -1.40 22.67
C LEU A 166 -19.20 -1.22 22.34
N GLY A 167 -19.57 -1.46 21.08
CA GLY A 167 -20.94 -1.32 20.59
C GLY A 167 -21.46 0.12 20.52
N LYS A 168 -20.58 1.14 20.62
CA LYS A 168 -20.91 2.56 20.50
C LYS A 168 -19.98 3.27 19.53
N GLY A 169 -20.50 4.30 18.87
CA GLY A 169 -19.72 5.11 17.92
C GLY A 169 -19.19 4.24 16.77
N VAL A 170 -17.87 4.25 16.58
CA VAL A 170 -17.17 3.49 15.52
C VAL A 170 -16.85 2.05 15.92
N PHE A 171 -17.07 1.66 17.19
CA PHE A 171 -16.72 0.33 17.68
C PHE A 171 -17.89 -0.64 17.58
N ALA A 172 -17.65 -1.77 16.90
CA ALA A 172 -18.53 -2.92 16.95
C ALA A 172 -18.56 -3.53 18.36
N ALA A 173 -19.56 -4.36 18.64
CA ALA A 173 -19.50 -5.25 19.80
C ALA A 173 -18.40 -6.29 19.56
N ALA A 174 -17.63 -6.63 20.60
CA ALA A 174 -16.65 -7.70 20.54
C ALA A 174 -17.18 -8.96 21.21
N GLY A 175 -16.96 -10.11 20.57
CA GLY A 175 -17.35 -11.42 21.08
C GLY A 175 -16.14 -12.35 21.23
N ASP A 176 -16.28 -13.36 22.09
CA ASP A 176 -15.27 -14.41 22.24
C ASP A 176 -14.98 -15.07 20.88
N GLY A 177 -13.71 -15.19 20.53
CA GLY A 177 -13.24 -15.71 19.25
C GLY A 177 -13.35 -14.74 18.06
N SER A 178 -13.84 -13.52 18.24
CA SER A 178 -13.83 -12.48 17.18
C SER A 178 -12.44 -11.82 17.06
N ALA A 179 -12.24 -11.04 16.00
CA ALA A 179 -10.97 -10.36 15.77
C ALA A 179 -11.12 -9.07 14.98
N TRP A 180 -10.28 -8.08 15.32
CA TRP A 180 -10.08 -6.82 14.61
C TRP A 180 -8.66 -6.74 14.07
N ASN A 181 -8.36 -5.75 13.23
CA ASN A 181 -6.98 -5.37 12.94
C ASN A 181 -6.55 -4.24 13.90
N LEU A 182 -5.29 -4.25 14.30
CA LEU A 182 -4.72 -3.30 15.26
C LEU A 182 -3.34 -2.83 14.82
N LYS A 183 -3.04 -1.54 15.05
CA LYS A 183 -1.67 -1.04 15.21
C LYS A 183 -1.57 -0.22 16.48
N VAL A 184 -0.41 -0.28 17.09
CA VAL A 184 -0.08 0.55 18.26
C VAL A 184 1.32 1.08 18.06
N GLY A 185 1.45 2.39 18.02
CA GLY A 185 2.73 3.06 17.83
C GLY A 185 2.90 4.19 18.82
N ARG A 186 4.06 4.83 18.78
CA ARG A 186 4.28 6.04 19.56
C ARG A 186 5.31 6.98 18.95
N GLU A 187 5.17 8.27 19.22
CA GLU A 187 6.10 9.30 18.75
C GLU A 187 7.11 9.73 19.82
N HIS A 188 8.42 9.77 19.49
CA HIS A 188 9.50 10.22 20.39
C HIS A 188 10.06 11.50 19.81
N GLN A 189 9.57 12.64 20.25
CA GLN A 189 10.04 13.88 19.65
C GLN A 189 11.50 14.13 19.97
N LYS A 190 11.91 13.84 21.22
CA LYS A 190 13.29 14.06 21.65
C LYS A 190 14.30 13.14 20.97
N ALA A 191 13.97 11.86 20.76
CA ALA A 191 14.87 10.90 20.13
C ALA A 191 14.72 10.84 18.60
N GLY A 192 13.64 11.38 18.03
CA GLY A 192 13.31 11.20 16.61
C GLY A 192 13.00 9.75 16.26
N GLU A 193 12.41 8.99 17.20
CA GLU A 193 12.07 7.58 17.02
C GLU A 193 10.55 7.40 17.03
N TYR A 194 9.99 6.73 16.00
CA TYR A 194 8.56 6.53 15.84
C TYR A 194 8.25 5.03 15.65
N PRO A 195 8.38 4.20 16.69
CA PRO A 195 8.15 2.77 16.55
C PRO A 195 6.66 2.41 16.47
N LEU A 196 6.37 1.33 15.75
CA LEU A 196 5.02 0.84 15.46
C LEU A 196 4.98 -0.69 15.55
N TRP A 197 4.03 -1.23 16.31
CA TRP A 197 3.66 -2.64 16.29
C TRP A 197 2.57 -2.88 15.23
N PRO A 198 2.57 -4.03 14.52
CA PRO A 198 3.42 -5.22 14.71
C PRO A 198 4.83 -5.16 14.14
N MET A 199 5.03 -4.53 13.00
CA MET A 199 6.24 -4.75 12.18
C MET A 199 6.99 -3.49 11.79
N GLY A 200 6.58 -2.33 12.30
CA GLY A 200 7.08 -1.03 11.86
C GLY A 200 6.41 -0.55 10.58
N GLY A 201 7.06 0.39 9.90
CA GLY A 201 6.60 0.98 8.64
C GLY A 201 5.67 2.17 8.85
N ASP A 202 5.15 2.70 7.75
CA ASP A 202 4.31 3.90 7.78
C ASP A 202 3.07 3.69 8.66
N PHE A 203 2.78 4.65 9.55
CA PHE A 203 1.61 4.65 10.42
C PHE A 203 0.30 4.56 9.63
N ASN A 204 0.27 5.17 8.44
CA ASN A 204 -0.88 5.21 7.56
C ASN A 204 -0.95 4.02 6.57
N ALA A 205 0.06 3.14 6.55
CA ALA A 205 0.06 2.00 5.62
C ALA A 205 -1.11 1.04 5.89
N GLU A 206 -1.94 0.73 4.90
CA GLU A 206 -3.06 -0.20 5.11
C GLU A 206 -2.62 -1.67 5.30
N THR A 207 -1.33 -1.95 5.17
CA THR A 207 -0.79 -3.30 4.98
C THR A 207 0.04 -3.83 6.15
N ASN A 208 0.41 -2.99 7.11
CA ASN A 208 1.22 -3.37 8.28
C ASN A 208 0.39 -3.55 9.56
N TYR A 209 -0.91 -3.85 9.45
CA TYR A 209 -1.74 -4.16 10.61
C TYR A 209 -1.43 -5.53 11.23
N GLY A 210 -1.46 -5.59 12.56
CA GLY A 210 -1.54 -6.86 13.30
C GLY A 210 -2.97 -7.27 13.55
N ILE A 211 -3.17 -8.38 14.24
CA ILE A 211 -4.49 -8.91 14.58
C ILE A 211 -4.75 -8.67 16.06
N LEU A 212 -5.92 -8.12 16.40
CA LEU A 212 -6.45 -8.11 17.75
C LEU A 212 -7.50 -9.22 17.89
N SER A 213 -7.18 -10.28 18.61
CA SER A 213 -8.06 -11.41 18.91
C SER A 213 -8.76 -11.20 20.26
N PHE A 214 -10.08 -11.30 20.29
CA PHE A 214 -10.86 -11.25 21.52
C PHE A 214 -11.08 -12.66 22.05
N ASN A 215 -10.65 -12.93 23.28
CA ASN A 215 -10.74 -14.26 23.87
C ASN A 215 -11.15 -14.18 25.34
N LYS A 216 -12.11 -15.00 25.79
CA LYS A 216 -12.45 -15.08 27.22
C LYS A 216 -11.28 -15.52 28.09
N THR A 217 -10.50 -16.48 27.58
CA THR A 217 -9.27 -16.96 28.20
C THR A 217 -8.11 -16.83 27.22
N LEU A 218 -6.91 -16.62 27.76
CA LEU A 218 -5.70 -16.53 26.95
C LEU A 218 -5.53 -17.81 26.12
N GLN A 219 -5.34 -17.66 24.81
CA GLN A 219 -5.14 -18.76 23.87
C GLN A 219 -3.66 -18.96 23.57
N ASP A 220 -3.31 -20.18 23.14
CA ASP A 220 -1.99 -20.46 22.58
C ASP A 220 -1.77 -19.64 21.29
N ALA A 221 -0.63 -18.96 21.22
CA ALA A 221 -0.35 -18.02 20.14
C ALA A 221 -0.18 -18.72 18.78
N GLN A 222 0.36 -19.95 18.75
CA GLN A 222 0.49 -20.71 17.50
C GLN A 222 -0.87 -21.19 16.98
N SER A 223 -1.77 -21.60 17.87
CA SER A 223 -3.14 -21.91 17.49
C SER A 223 -3.84 -20.70 16.84
N LEU A 224 -3.59 -19.48 17.32
CA LEU A 224 -4.14 -18.27 16.73
C LEU A 224 -3.53 -17.95 15.35
N VAL A 225 -2.23 -18.20 15.16
CA VAL A 225 -1.59 -18.11 13.83
C VAL A 225 -2.30 -19.01 12.85
N GLY A 226 -2.47 -20.30 13.17
CA GLY A 226 -3.18 -21.25 12.31
C GLY A 226 -4.61 -20.81 11.98
N LYS A 227 -5.35 -20.29 12.98
CA LYS A 227 -6.72 -19.78 12.79
C LYS A 227 -6.78 -18.63 11.79
N TYR A 228 -5.89 -17.64 11.93
CA TYR A 228 -5.99 -16.40 11.16
C TYR A 228 -5.23 -16.42 9.84
N GLN A 229 -4.20 -17.26 9.71
CA GLN A 229 -3.50 -17.43 8.45
C GLN A 229 -4.38 -18.12 7.39
N VAL A 230 -5.11 -19.17 7.78
CA VAL A 230 -6.06 -19.87 6.88
C VAL A 230 -7.17 -18.94 6.37
N ALA A 231 -7.62 -17.98 7.19
CA ALA A 231 -8.61 -16.99 6.76
C ALA A 231 -8.07 -16.04 5.68
N GLN A 232 -6.78 -15.69 5.72
CA GLN A 232 -6.13 -14.82 4.73
C GLN A 232 -5.87 -15.55 3.40
N GLU A 233 -5.55 -16.85 3.46
CA GLU A 233 -5.35 -17.72 2.28
C GLU A 233 -6.66 -18.09 1.57
N SER A 234 -7.82 -17.83 2.18
CA SER A 234 -9.14 -18.06 1.57
C SER A 234 -9.61 -16.95 0.61
N ALA A 235 -8.80 -15.91 0.40
CA ALA A 235 -9.12 -14.81 -0.51
C ALA A 235 -9.16 -15.28 -1.98
N THR A 236 -10.12 -14.77 -2.75
CA THR A 236 -10.30 -15.12 -4.17
C THR A 236 -9.00 -14.91 -4.95
N PRO A 237 -8.54 -15.90 -5.74
CA PRO A 237 -7.43 -15.70 -6.67
C PRO A 237 -7.71 -14.55 -7.64
N ILE A 238 -6.70 -13.73 -7.89
CA ILE A 238 -6.73 -12.66 -8.88
C ILE A 238 -6.31 -13.25 -10.22
N ILE A 239 -7.15 -13.08 -11.24
CA ILE A 239 -6.89 -13.57 -12.60
C ILE A 239 -6.33 -12.41 -13.42
N SER A 240 -5.03 -12.48 -13.71
CA SER A 240 -4.34 -11.51 -14.56
C SER A 240 -4.23 -12.01 -16.00
N ARG A 241 -4.59 -11.17 -16.97
CA ARG A 241 -4.37 -11.39 -18.42
C ARG A 241 -2.91 -11.22 -18.84
N VAL A 242 -2.03 -10.83 -17.91
CA VAL A 242 -0.58 -10.72 -18.12
C VAL A 242 0.20 -11.59 -17.15
N SER A 243 -0.42 -12.64 -16.57
CA SER A 243 0.28 -13.55 -15.64
C SER A 243 1.46 -14.31 -16.27
N ASP A 244 1.53 -14.34 -17.60
CA ASP A 244 2.55 -15.02 -18.39
C ASP A 244 3.74 -14.12 -18.78
N ILE A 245 3.70 -12.81 -18.49
CA ILE A 245 4.82 -11.92 -18.80
C ILE A 245 5.98 -12.13 -17.83
N SER A 246 7.19 -11.92 -18.33
CA SER A 246 8.44 -11.97 -17.56
C SER A 246 9.25 -10.68 -17.68
N SER A 247 8.83 -9.78 -18.57
CA SER A 247 9.51 -8.53 -18.88
C SER A 247 8.50 -7.45 -19.28
N PHE A 248 8.82 -6.19 -18.97
CA PHE A 248 8.08 -5.05 -19.48
C PHE A 248 9.02 -3.87 -19.77
N ALA A 249 8.55 -2.92 -20.58
CA ALA A 249 9.20 -1.64 -20.76
C ALA A 249 8.18 -0.50 -20.86
N THR A 250 8.54 0.65 -20.31
CA THR A 250 7.79 1.90 -20.47
C THR A 250 8.56 2.84 -21.39
N TYR A 251 7.92 3.32 -22.45
CA TYR A 251 8.54 4.24 -23.41
C TYR A 251 7.53 5.27 -23.97
N TYR A 252 7.75 6.54 -23.66
CA TYR A 252 6.92 7.68 -24.07
C TYR A 252 7.55 8.52 -25.19
N GLY A 253 8.74 8.15 -25.65
CA GLY A 253 9.36 8.78 -26.81
C GLY A 253 8.65 8.43 -28.13
N LYS A 254 9.04 9.12 -29.21
CA LYS A 254 8.42 9.00 -30.54
C LYS A 254 9.34 8.40 -31.61
N ASP A 255 10.56 8.00 -31.22
CA ASP A 255 11.55 7.50 -32.17
C ASP A 255 11.17 6.10 -32.66
N ALA A 256 10.94 5.95 -33.97
CA ALA A 256 10.44 4.71 -34.56
C ALA A 256 11.42 3.53 -34.41
N ALA A 257 12.73 3.80 -34.42
CA ALA A 257 13.74 2.77 -34.23
C ALA A 257 13.72 2.24 -32.78
N THR A 258 13.53 3.13 -31.81
CA THR A 258 13.33 2.76 -30.40
C THR A 258 12.03 2.02 -30.18
N ILE A 259 10.92 2.48 -30.77
CA ILE A 259 9.61 1.78 -30.70
C ILE A 259 9.74 0.33 -31.19
N SER A 260 10.46 0.10 -32.29
CA SER A 260 10.67 -1.25 -32.82
C SER A 260 11.38 -2.18 -31.83
N LYS A 261 12.23 -1.65 -30.94
CA LYS A 261 12.93 -2.42 -29.90
C LYS A 261 12.03 -2.81 -28.73
N LEU A 262 10.82 -2.28 -28.62
CA LEU A 262 9.83 -2.75 -27.64
C LEU A 262 9.44 -4.22 -27.87
N SER A 263 9.67 -4.75 -29.08
CA SER A 263 9.54 -6.18 -29.40
C SER A 263 10.42 -7.13 -28.56
N ASN A 264 11.37 -6.60 -27.79
CA ASN A 264 12.19 -7.39 -26.85
C ASN A 264 11.49 -7.64 -25.50
N PHE A 265 10.29 -7.12 -25.30
CA PHE A 265 9.56 -7.21 -24.03
C PHE A 265 8.19 -7.88 -24.22
N ASP A 266 7.71 -8.57 -23.20
CA ASP A 266 6.39 -9.23 -23.24
C ASP A 266 5.24 -8.22 -23.13
N LEU A 267 5.49 -7.07 -22.48
CA LEU A 267 4.57 -5.95 -22.31
C LEU A 267 5.27 -4.60 -22.57
N ALA A 268 4.65 -3.75 -23.37
CA ALA A 268 5.09 -2.38 -23.60
C ALA A 268 4.01 -1.38 -23.14
N ILE A 269 4.42 -0.38 -22.36
CA ILE A 269 3.59 0.76 -21.95
C ILE A 269 4.04 1.98 -22.76
N THR A 270 3.13 2.60 -23.49
CA THR A 270 3.46 3.71 -24.41
C THR A 270 2.49 4.87 -24.32
N GLN A 271 2.89 6.06 -24.80
CA GLN A 271 1.93 7.13 -25.09
C GLN A 271 0.99 6.69 -26.21
N PRO A 272 -0.27 7.17 -26.23
CA PRO A 272 -1.15 6.95 -27.38
C PRO A 272 -0.57 7.60 -28.64
N GLY A 273 -0.73 6.93 -29.78
CA GLY A 273 -0.35 7.47 -31.09
C GLY A 273 0.59 6.61 -31.93
N LEU A 274 0.85 5.36 -31.53
CA LEU A 274 1.50 4.40 -32.42
C LEU A 274 0.59 4.14 -33.64
N SER A 275 1.20 3.98 -34.81
CA SER A 275 0.47 3.58 -36.02
C SER A 275 0.03 2.12 -35.91
N LYS A 276 -0.98 1.74 -36.72
CA LYS A 276 -1.41 0.34 -36.78
C LYS A 276 -0.27 -0.60 -37.18
N GLU A 277 0.58 -0.17 -38.11
CA GLU A 277 1.74 -0.95 -38.55
C GLU A 277 2.77 -1.14 -37.42
N GLN A 278 2.95 -0.14 -36.56
CA GLN A 278 3.84 -0.27 -35.40
C GLN A 278 3.27 -1.24 -34.36
N LEU A 279 1.96 -1.16 -34.08
CA LEU A 279 1.28 -2.09 -33.17
C LEU A 279 1.34 -3.53 -33.70
N ASP A 280 0.97 -3.72 -34.97
CA ASP A 280 0.98 -5.04 -35.62
C ASP A 280 2.40 -5.66 -35.58
N ALA A 281 3.46 -4.87 -35.82
CA ALA A 281 4.84 -5.35 -35.74
C ALA A 281 5.29 -5.76 -34.32
N LEU A 282 4.79 -5.09 -33.29
CA LEU A 282 5.03 -5.48 -31.89
C LEU A 282 4.30 -6.78 -31.55
N HIS A 283 3.04 -6.90 -31.97
CA HIS A 283 2.23 -8.10 -31.77
C HIS A 283 2.78 -9.34 -32.49
N GLU A 284 3.34 -9.18 -33.69
CA GLU A 284 4.00 -10.28 -34.42
C GLU A 284 5.15 -10.92 -33.62
N ASN A 285 5.76 -10.16 -32.69
CA ASN A 285 6.80 -10.63 -31.79
C ASN A 285 6.28 -11.05 -30.40
N GLY A 286 4.95 -11.02 -30.19
CA GLY A 286 4.31 -11.42 -28.94
C GLY A 286 4.24 -10.32 -27.88
N THR A 287 4.70 -9.10 -28.18
CA THR A 287 4.62 -7.96 -27.25
C THR A 287 3.19 -7.45 -27.17
N ARG A 288 2.58 -7.50 -25.98
CA ARG A 288 1.32 -6.77 -25.70
C ARG A 288 1.63 -5.29 -25.51
N VAL A 289 0.76 -4.42 -25.99
CA VAL A 289 0.94 -2.95 -25.91
C VAL A 289 -0.25 -2.32 -25.21
N VAL A 290 0.00 -1.64 -24.09
CA VAL A 290 -1.01 -0.83 -23.39
C VAL A 290 -0.70 0.66 -23.54
N ALA A 291 -1.75 1.45 -23.70
CA ALA A 291 -1.65 2.90 -23.86
C ALA A 291 -1.80 3.63 -22.51
N TYR A 292 -0.95 4.63 -22.28
CA TYR A 292 -1.06 5.56 -21.17
C TYR A 292 -2.41 6.29 -21.18
N LEU A 293 -3.06 6.31 -20.03
CA LEU A 293 -4.29 7.08 -19.79
C LEU A 293 -4.32 7.57 -18.34
N SER A 294 -4.22 8.89 -18.15
CA SER A 294 -4.42 9.51 -16.84
C SER A 294 -5.91 9.57 -16.48
N ILE A 295 -6.30 9.00 -15.34
CA ILE A 295 -7.71 8.92 -14.90
C ILE A 295 -8.04 9.75 -13.66
N GLY A 296 -7.04 10.24 -12.92
CA GLY A 296 -7.19 11.17 -11.80
C GLY A 296 -6.85 12.61 -12.18
N GLU A 297 -6.12 12.80 -13.27
CA GLU A 297 -5.72 14.12 -13.73
C GLU A 297 -6.09 14.36 -15.20
N LEU A 298 -6.40 15.62 -15.52
CA LEU A 298 -6.55 16.10 -16.88
C LEU A 298 -5.22 16.68 -17.37
N ASP A 299 -4.71 16.14 -18.47
CA ASP A 299 -3.75 16.83 -19.34
C ASP A 299 -4.48 17.91 -20.15
N PRO A 300 -4.16 19.21 -19.97
CA PRO A 300 -4.75 20.30 -20.75
C PRO A 300 -4.50 20.19 -22.26
N GLY A 301 -3.48 19.42 -22.69
CA GLY A 301 -3.18 19.15 -24.09
C GLY A 301 -3.98 18.01 -24.72
N SER A 302 -4.77 17.27 -23.94
CA SER A 302 -5.57 16.14 -24.44
C SER A 302 -6.68 16.59 -25.40
N ALA A 303 -7.03 15.73 -26.37
CA ALA A 303 -8.06 16.04 -27.37
C ALA A 303 -9.47 16.25 -26.78
N TRP A 304 -9.72 15.76 -25.56
CA TRP A 304 -10.99 15.87 -24.83
C TRP A 304 -10.96 16.95 -23.73
N ALA A 305 -9.87 17.73 -23.61
CA ALA A 305 -9.76 18.75 -22.56
C ALA A 305 -10.93 19.75 -22.57
N GLY A 306 -11.44 20.10 -23.75
CA GLY A 306 -12.59 21.01 -23.91
C GLY A 306 -13.94 20.45 -23.46
N GLU A 307 -14.04 19.14 -23.19
CA GLU A 307 -15.25 18.50 -22.65
C GLU A 307 -15.29 18.56 -21.11
N VAL A 308 -14.15 18.80 -20.46
CA VAL A 308 -14.03 18.84 -19.00
C VAL A 308 -14.50 20.19 -18.48
N LYS A 309 -15.46 20.17 -17.56
CA LYS A 309 -15.97 21.39 -16.92
C LYS A 309 -15.01 21.87 -15.85
N ASP A 310 -14.82 23.18 -15.73
CA ASP A 310 -14.02 23.78 -14.65
C ASP A 310 -14.50 23.35 -13.26
N SER A 311 -15.80 23.10 -13.08
CA SER A 311 -16.38 22.61 -11.83
C SER A 311 -15.90 21.21 -11.43
N TRP A 312 -15.30 20.45 -12.34
CA TRP A 312 -14.73 19.13 -12.06
C TRP A 312 -13.27 19.22 -11.60
N VAL A 313 -12.60 20.37 -11.77
CA VAL A 313 -11.19 20.53 -11.44
C VAL A 313 -11.03 20.82 -9.95
N LEU A 314 -10.23 20.00 -9.26
CA LEU A 314 -9.94 20.11 -7.84
C LEU A 314 -8.71 20.98 -7.56
N GLY A 315 -7.75 21.00 -8.48
CA GLY A 315 -6.50 21.73 -8.32
C GLY A 315 -5.57 21.58 -9.51
N THR A 316 -4.31 22.00 -9.35
CA THR A 316 -3.26 21.86 -10.37
C THR A 316 -2.06 21.13 -9.78
N ASN A 317 -1.53 20.16 -10.54
CA ASN A 317 -0.29 19.48 -10.21
C ASN A 317 0.89 20.34 -10.70
N ALA A 318 1.68 20.89 -9.77
CA ALA A 318 2.75 21.82 -10.10
C ALA A 318 3.93 21.15 -10.83
N ASN A 319 4.13 19.84 -10.66
CA ASN A 319 5.24 19.12 -11.29
C ASN A 319 5.01 18.88 -12.78
N TRP A 320 3.76 18.62 -13.17
CA TRP A 320 3.40 18.20 -14.54
C TRP A 320 2.54 19.21 -15.29
N GLY A 321 1.94 20.20 -14.60
CA GLY A 321 1.04 21.19 -15.20
C GLY A 321 -0.37 20.67 -15.50
N SER A 322 -0.65 19.41 -15.17
CA SER A 322 -1.95 18.76 -15.23
C SER A 322 -2.90 19.27 -14.14
N LYS A 323 -4.19 18.94 -14.28
CA LYS A 323 -5.27 19.36 -13.37
C LYS A 323 -5.83 18.15 -12.63
N PHE A 324 -5.84 18.17 -11.29
CA PHE A 324 -6.53 17.14 -10.52
C PHE A 324 -8.04 17.21 -10.81
N VAL A 325 -8.67 16.07 -11.07
CA VAL A 325 -10.09 15.98 -11.43
C VAL A 325 -10.89 15.26 -10.35
N ASN A 326 -12.10 15.75 -10.09
CA ASN A 326 -13.10 15.01 -9.33
C ASN A 326 -13.59 13.82 -10.15
N ALA A 327 -12.92 12.67 -10.00
CA ALA A 327 -13.24 11.46 -10.76
C ALA A 327 -14.65 10.89 -10.48
N SER A 328 -15.37 11.42 -9.49
CA SER A 328 -16.76 11.04 -9.20
C SER A 328 -17.76 11.61 -10.20
N GLU A 329 -17.32 12.52 -11.07
CA GLU A 329 -18.14 13.09 -12.14
C GLU A 329 -18.39 12.05 -13.23
N VAL A 330 -19.66 11.69 -13.45
CA VAL A 330 -20.04 10.66 -14.44
C VAL A 330 -19.53 11.00 -15.85
N GLY A 331 -19.53 12.29 -16.20
CA GLY A 331 -19.00 12.73 -17.50
C GLY A 331 -17.51 12.48 -17.66
N TRP A 332 -16.72 12.61 -16.59
CA TRP A 332 -15.30 12.23 -16.62
C TRP A 332 -15.12 10.72 -16.84
N GLN A 333 -15.89 9.90 -16.12
CA GLN A 333 -15.87 8.44 -16.27
C GLN A 333 -16.28 8.00 -17.68
N ASP A 334 -17.28 8.66 -18.28
CA ASP A 334 -17.71 8.41 -19.66
C ASP A 334 -16.59 8.73 -20.67
N ILE A 335 -15.85 9.82 -20.48
CA ILE A 335 -14.69 10.15 -21.31
C ILE A 335 -13.64 9.05 -21.19
N MET A 336 -13.23 8.65 -19.98
CA MET A 336 -12.20 7.62 -19.79
C MET A 336 -12.56 6.28 -20.47
N VAL A 337 -13.81 5.84 -20.34
CA VAL A 337 -14.32 4.62 -20.98
C VAL A 337 -14.34 4.75 -22.50
N ARG A 338 -14.76 5.90 -23.03
CA ARG A 338 -14.79 6.16 -24.47
C ARG A 338 -13.39 6.20 -25.07
N GLU A 339 -12.46 6.90 -24.44
CA GLU A 339 -11.07 7.00 -24.93
C GLU A 339 -10.37 5.64 -24.87
N THR A 340 -10.60 4.83 -23.82
CA THR A 340 -10.15 3.43 -23.78
C THR A 340 -10.67 2.63 -24.98
N GLY A 341 -11.95 2.78 -25.34
CA GLY A 341 -12.52 2.12 -26.51
C GLY A 341 -11.87 2.52 -27.83
N LYS A 342 -11.48 3.79 -27.97
CA LYS A 342 -10.75 4.26 -29.15
C LYS A 342 -9.35 3.65 -29.23
N LEU A 343 -8.65 3.52 -28.10
CA LEU A 343 -7.32 2.91 -28.04
C LEU A 343 -7.38 1.42 -28.41
N ILE A 344 -8.34 0.68 -27.85
CA ILE A 344 -8.55 -0.73 -28.21
C ILE A 344 -8.89 -0.86 -29.70
N ALA A 345 -9.76 0.02 -30.24
CA ALA A 345 -10.10 0.01 -31.65
C ALA A 345 -8.91 0.34 -32.59
N GLN A 346 -7.90 1.05 -32.10
CA GLN A 346 -6.65 1.29 -32.84
C GLN A 346 -5.72 0.06 -32.86
N GLY A 347 -5.91 -0.88 -31.93
CA GLY A 347 -5.12 -2.10 -31.81
C GLY A 347 -4.33 -2.21 -30.51
N TYR A 348 -4.48 -1.31 -29.54
CA TYR A 348 -3.87 -1.53 -28.22
C TYR A 348 -4.56 -2.70 -27.49
N ASP A 349 -3.79 -3.49 -26.75
CA ASP A 349 -4.30 -4.60 -25.93
C ASP A 349 -5.05 -4.11 -24.69
N GLY A 350 -4.87 -2.84 -24.33
CA GLY A 350 -5.58 -2.18 -23.24
C GLY A 350 -4.91 -0.89 -22.81
N VAL A 351 -4.99 -0.60 -21.51
CA VAL A 351 -4.63 0.71 -20.93
C VAL A 351 -3.78 0.60 -19.68
N PHE A 352 -2.85 1.52 -19.57
CA PHE A 352 -2.09 1.83 -18.36
C PHE A 352 -2.73 3.05 -17.69
N LEU A 353 -3.40 2.83 -16.57
CA LEU A 353 -4.15 3.83 -15.82
C LEU A 353 -3.22 4.56 -14.86
N ASP A 354 -3.02 5.85 -15.08
CA ASP A 354 -2.15 6.68 -14.26
C ASP A 354 -2.93 7.61 -13.33
N THR A 355 -2.25 8.16 -12.32
CA THR A 355 -2.71 9.18 -11.36
C THR A 355 -3.84 8.75 -10.41
N LEU A 356 -3.95 7.45 -10.13
CA LEU A 356 -4.92 6.94 -9.13
C LEU A 356 -4.58 7.40 -7.70
N ASP A 357 -3.32 7.74 -7.43
CA ASP A 357 -2.84 8.40 -6.22
C ASP A 357 -3.32 9.85 -6.08
N THR A 358 -4.07 10.39 -7.05
CA THR A 358 -4.91 11.60 -6.82
C THR A 358 -5.83 11.41 -5.61
N ALA A 359 -6.23 10.17 -5.29
CA ALA A 359 -6.98 9.85 -4.08
C ALA A 359 -6.23 10.22 -2.78
N ASP A 360 -4.89 10.19 -2.78
CA ASP A 360 -4.08 10.47 -1.59
C ASP A 360 -3.99 11.99 -1.35
N VAL A 361 -4.10 12.80 -2.41
CA VAL A 361 -4.16 14.28 -2.32
C VAL A 361 -5.60 14.78 -2.13
N TYR A 362 -6.55 14.17 -2.83
CA TYR A 362 -7.98 14.49 -2.78
C TYR A 362 -8.81 13.23 -2.51
N PRO A 363 -9.02 12.85 -1.23
CA PRO A 363 -9.75 11.63 -0.87
C PRO A 363 -11.17 11.54 -1.46
N GLN A 364 -11.81 12.68 -1.75
CA GLN A 364 -13.12 12.75 -2.41
C GLN A 364 -13.13 12.22 -3.86
N ALA A 365 -11.96 12.09 -4.51
CA ALA A 365 -11.85 11.50 -5.84
C ALA A 365 -11.84 9.96 -5.81
N ALA A 366 -11.51 9.34 -4.67
CA ALA A 366 -11.35 7.89 -4.54
C ALA A 366 -12.56 7.07 -5.02
N PRO A 367 -13.82 7.37 -4.64
CA PRO A 367 -14.96 6.60 -5.10
C PRO A 367 -15.13 6.62 -6.62
N GLY A 368 -14.85 7.77 -7.24
CA GLY A 368 -14.94 7.95 -8.68
C GLY A 368 -13.83 7.26 -9.47
N LEU A 369 -12.61 7.23 -8.93
CA LEU A 369 -11.50 6.46 -9.50
C LEU A 369 -11.82 4.97 -9.50
N VAL A 370 -12.29 4.42 -8.36
CA VAL A 370 -12.72 3.02 -8.27
C VAL A 370 -13.84 2.71 -9.26
N ALA A 371 -14.87 3.57 -9.31
CA ALA A 371 -15.99 3.41 -10.25
C ALA A 371 -15.53 3.46 -11.73
N THR A 372 -14.50 4.24 -12.05
CA THR A 372 -13.89 4.27 -13.38
C THR A 372 -13.26 2.92 -13.71
N VAL A 373 -12.45 2.35 -12.81
CA VAL A 373 -11.82 1.04 -13.01
C VAL A 373 -12.88 -0.07 -13.15
N GLU A 374 -13.91 -0.07 -12.31
CA GLU A 374 -15.05 -1.00 -12.40
C GLU A 374 -15.74 -0.91 -13.76
N LYS A 375 -16.02 0.31 -14.23
CA LYS A 375 -16.70 0.53 -15.51
C LYS A 375 -15.83 0.14 -16.69
N LEU A 376 -14.52 0.39 -16.64
CA LEU A 376 -13.56 -0.06 -17.64
C LEU A 376 -13.53 -1.58 -17.72
N ARG A 377 -13.32 -2.28 -16.61
CA ARG A 377 -13.30 -3.75 -16.58
C ARG A 377 -14.63 -4.35 -17.05
N LYS A 378 -15.76 -3.75 -16.67
CA LYS A 378 -17.08 -4.20 -17.11
C LYS A 378 -17.30 -4.01 -18.61
N THR A 379 -16.83 -2.90 -19.18
CA THR A 379 -17.05 -2.55 -20.58
C THR A 379 -16.08 -3.28 -21.51
N TYR A 380 -14.83 -3.46 -21.08
CA TYR A 380 -13.77 -4.11 -21.83
C TYR A 380 -13.21 -5.29 -21.01
N PRO A 381 -13.98 -6.39 -20.88
CA PRO A 381 -13.60 -7.51 -20.02
C PRO A 381 -12.28 -8.17 -20.44
N ASP A 382 -11.91 -8.11 -21.72
CA ASP A 382 -10.70 -8.75 -22.25
C ASP A 382 -9.49 -7.79 -22.33
N ALA A 383 -9.68 -6.49 -22.10
CA ALA A 383 -8.58 -5.53 -22.15
C ALA A 383 -7.58 -5.77 -21.01
N VAL A 384 -6.30 -5.60 -21.30
CA VAL A 384 -5.25 -5.53 -20.27
C VAL A 384 -5.36 -4.19 -19.54
N ILE A 385 -5.56 -4.21 -18.23
CA ILE A 385 -5.62 -3.01 -17.39
C ILE A 385 -4.46 -3.06 -16.42
N VAL A 386 -3.53 -2.12 -16.57
CA VAL A 386 -2.40 -1.92 -15.65
C VAL A 386 -2.66 -0.66 -14.85
N GLN A 387 -2.63 -0.73 -13.52
CA GLN A 387 -2.80 0.43 -12.64
C GLN A 387 -1.44 0.96 -12.20
N ASN A 388 -1.16 2.25 -12.33
CA ASN A 388 0.00 2.88 -11.70
C ASN A 388 -0.31 3.27 -10.25
N ARG A 389 0.51 2.82 -9.30
CA ARG A 389 0.39 3.14 -7.87
C ARG A 389 -1.07 3.05 -7.38
N GLY A 390 -1.61 4.14 -6.81
CA GLY A 390 -2.95 4.16 -6.22
C GLY A 390 -3.13 3.08 -5.16
N PHE A 391 -2.10 2.81 -4.36
CA PHE A 391 -2.06 1.67 -3.44
C PHE A 391 -3.20 1.70 -2.42
N SER A 392 -3.64 2.90 -2.01
CA SER A 392 -4.80 3.11 -1.14
C SER A 392 -6.12 2.57 -1.75
N LEU A 393 -6.18 2.42 -3.08
CA LEU A 393 -7.35 1.91 -3.80
C LEU A 393 -7.25 0.43 -4.19
N LEU A 394 -6.08 -0.20 -4.04
CA LEU A 394 -5.87 -1.60 -4.48
C LEU A 394 -6.83 -2.58 -3.84
N LYS A 395 -7.31 -2.31 -2.63
CA LYS A 395 -8.29 -3.20 -2.01
C LYS A 395 -9.59 -3.30 -2.82
N GLN A 396 -9.99 -2.21 -3.46
CA GLN A 396 -11.16 -2.15 -4.34
C GLN A 396 -10.83 -2.54 -5.79
N THR A 397 -9.61 -2.25 -6.26
CA THR A 397 -9.27 -2.38 -7.69
C THR A 397 -8.47 -3.63 -8.06
N ALA A 398 -7.81 -4.31 -7.11
CA ALA A 398 -6.88 -5.41 -7.40
C ALA A 398 -7.52 -6.58 -8.14
N GLU A 399 -8.80 -6.87 -7.91
CA GLU A 399 -9.55 -7.92 -8.64
C GLU A 399 -10.03 -7.47 -10.03
N LEU A 400 -9.90 -6.18 -10.34
CA LEU A 400 -10.36 -5.56 -11.58
C LEU A 400 -9.22 -5.24 -12.55
N VAL A 401 -7.97 -5.32 -12.10
CA VAL A 401 -6.77 -5.00 -12.89
C VAL A 401 -5.93 -6.26 -13.12
N ASP A 402 -5.11 -6.25 -14.16
CA ASP A 402 -4.24 -7.38 -14.50
C ASP A 402 -2.85 -7.20 -13.89
N ALA A 403 -2.40 -5.96 -13.71
CA ALA A 403 -1.15 -5.66 -13.02
C ALA A 403 -1.23 -4.33 -12.26
N VAL A 404 -0.36 -4.17 -11.27
CA VAL A 404 -0.06 -2.88 -10.63
C VAL A 404 1.39 -2.51 -10.85
N MET A 405 1.66 -1.26 -11.23
CA MET A 405 3.00 -0.70 -11.28
C MET A 405 3.33 -0.04 -9.94
N PHE A 406 4.41 -0.51 -9.32
CA PHE A 406 5.10 0.14 -8.22
C PHE A 406 6.19 1.05 -8.80
N GLU A 407 5.83 2.31 -9.00
CA GLU A 407 6.77 3.33 -9.49
C GLU A 407 7.61 3.89 -8.33
N GLY A 408 8.94 3.88 -8.47
CA GLY A 408 9.89 4.27 -7.43
C GLY A 408 9.97 3.23 -6.30
N PHE A 409 10.21 1.97 -6.63
CA PHE A 409 10.34 0.90 -5.66
C PHE A 409 11.72 0.93 -4.97
N SER A 410 12.79 1.07 -5.73
CA SER A 410 14.20 0.98 -5.30
C SER A 410 14.97 2.26 -5.61
N SER A 411 14.62 2.96 -6.69
CA SER A 411 15.21 4.26 -7.05
C SER A 411 14.16 5.19 -7.65
N ALA A 412 14.25 6.48 -7.34
CA ALA A 412 13.27 7.47 -7.75
C ALA A 412 13.91 8.81 -8.12
N TRP A 413 13.15 9.67 -8.78
CA TRP A 413 13.52 11.06 -9.05
C TRP A 413 13.04 11.98 -7.92
N ASP A 414 13.95 12.80 -7.38
CA ASP A 414 13.59 13.89 -6.46
C ASP A 414 13.30 15.15 -7.29
N PHE A 415 12.04 15.60 -7.33
CA PHE A 415 11.63 16.79 -8.09
C PHE A 415 12.20 18.11 -7.53
N ASN A 416 12.52 18.17 -6.24
CA ASN A 416 13.08 19.36 -5.60
C ASN A 416 14.58 19.49 -5.91
N LYS A 417 15.32 18.39 -5.73
CA LYS A 417 16.76 18.34 -5.95
C LYS A 417 17.15 18.12 -7.41
N LYS A 418 16.23 17.60 -8.22
CA LYS A 418 16.43 17.23 -9.62
C LYS A 418 17.54 16.21 -9.80
N GLU A 419 17.50 15.17 -8.98
CA GLU A 419 18.45 14.07 -9.01
C GLU A 419 17.76 12.72 -8.78
N TYR A 420 18.36 11.65 -9.31
CA TYR A 420 17.98 10.30 -8.96
C TYR A 420 18.53 9.95 -7.58
N HIS A 421 17.76 9.23 -6.78
CA HIS A 421 18.15 8.80 -5.45
C HIS A 421 17.58 7.41 -5.14
N ALA A 422 18.27 6.70 -4.25
CA ALA A 422 17.77 5.43 -3.74
C ALA A 422 16.56 5.66 -2.82
N VAL A 423 15.57 4.79 -2.96
CA VAL A 423 14.40 4.71 -2.09
C VAL A 423 14.24 3.28 -1.59
N GLN A 424 13.40 3.09 -0.58
CA GLN A 424 13.07 1.78 -0.04
C GLN A 424 11.56 1.66 0.00
N GLY A 425 10.94 1.55 -1.18
CA GLY A 425 9.50 1.37 -1.30
C GLY A 425 9.05 0.12 -0.54
N ASP A 426 7.97 0.26 0.25
CA ASP A 426 7.43 -0.82 1.07
C ASP A 426 6.63 -1.82 0.18
N PRO A 427 7.14 -3.05 -0.05
CA PRO A 427 6.46 -4.06 -0.86
C PRO A 427 5.15 -4.53 -0.22
N ASN A 428 4.91 -4.26 1.07
CA ASN A 428 3.70 -4.69 1.74
C ASN A 428 2.43 -4.11 1.12
N PHE A 429 2.52 -2.93 0.49
CA PHE A 429 1.41 -2.32 -0.25
C PHE A 429 0.80 -3.25 -1.31
N VAL A 430 1.62 -4.12 -1.91
CA VAL A 430 1.20 -5.00 -3.01
C VAL A 430 1.32 -6.49 -2.66
N ALA A 431 2.09 -6.85 -1.63
CA ALA A 431 2.47 -8.22 -1.33
C ALA A 431 1.26 -9.17 -1.13
N SER A 432 0.20 -8.69 -0.48
CA SER A 432 -1.00 -9.51 -0.24
C SER A 432 -1.77 -9.82 -1.53
N TYR A 433 -1.76 -8.91 -2.51
CA TYR A 433 -2.38 -9.10 -3.82
C TYR A 433 -1.50 -9.91 -4.76
N ALA A 434 -0.19 -9.70 -4.71
CA ALA A 434 0.78 -10.49 -5.47
C ALA A 434 0.67 -11.98 -5.14
N LYS A 435 0.54 -12.34 -3.85
CA LYS A 435 0.29 -13.72 -3.40
C LYS A 435 -1.00 -14.33 -3.97
N ARG A 436 -1.99 -13.49 -4.31
CA ARG A 436 -3.26 -13.92 -4.91
C ARG A 436 -3.19 -14.01 -6.44
N GLY A 437 -2.09 -13.61 -7.07
CA GLY A 437 -1.90 -13.67 -8.52
C GLY A 437 -1.87 -12.32 -9.25
N LEU A 438 -1.92 -11.19 -8.52
CA LEU A 438 -1.74 -9.87 -9.16
C LEU A 438 -0.29 -9.69 -9.61
N VAL A 439 -0.07 -9.36 -10.88
CA VAL A 439 1.27 -9.06 -11.40
C VAL A 439 1.72 -7.69 -10.88
N VAL A 440 2.96 -7.61 -10.39
CA VAL A 440 3.56 -6.36 -9.92
C VAL A 440 4.72 -5.97 -10.83
N LEU A 441 4.65 -4.76 -11.40
CA LEU A 441 5.70 -4.16 -12.23
C LEU A 441 6.47 -3.15 -11.36
N ALA A 442 7.77 -3.32 -11.16
CA ALA A 442 8.60 -2.34 -10.48
C ALA A 442 9.24 -1.40 -11.51
N GLN A 443 8.76 -0.16 -11.57
CA GLN A 443 9.31 0.89 -12.44
C GLN A 443 10.22 1.79 -11.60
N ASP A 444 11.52 1.70 -11.84
CA ASP A 444 12.54 2.45 -11.12
C ASP A 444 13.23 3.48 -12.04
N TYR A 445 13.96 4.43 -11.45
CA TYR A 445 14.54 5.56 -12.18
C TYR A 445 16.01 5.81 -11.85
N ALA A 446 16.85 5.73 -12.87
CA ALA A 446 18.28 5.98 -12.76
C ALA A 446 18.83 6.66 -14.03
N ASN A 447 20.07 7.16 -13.95
CA ASN A 447 20.82 7.52 -15.14
C ASN A 447 21.17 6.25 -15.94
N PRO A 448 21.21 6.31 -17.28
CA PRO A 448 21.47 5.12 -18.11
C PRO A 448 22.86 4.54 -17.87
N ASP A 449 23.82 5.39 -17.51
CA ASP A 449 25.21 4.99 -17.25
C ASP A 449 25.42 4.47 -15.81
N ASP A 450 24.43 4.60 -14.92
CA ASP A 450 24.49 4.09 -13.55
C ASP A 450 24.07 2.62 -13.47
N THR A 451 24.87 1.78 -14.12
CA THR A 451 24.65 0.33 -14.21
C THR A 451 24.61 -0.36 -12.85
N ALA A 452 25.27 0.21 -11.82
CA ALA A 452 25.25 -0.33 -10.47
C ALA A 452 23.87 -0.14 -9.82
N THR A 453 23.30 1.07 -9.88
CA THR A 453 21.93 1.33 -9.41
C THR A 453 20.92 0.50 -10.18
N ILE A 454 21.00 0.48 -11.53
CA ILE A 454 20.12 -0.34 -12.38
C ILE A 454 20.17 -1.82 -11.96
N THR A 455 21.36 -2.38 -11.76
CA THR A 455 21.50 -3.79 -11.35
C THR A 455 20.88 -4.04 -9.98
N ASN A 456 21.11 -3.15 -9.01
CA ASN A 456 20.56 -3.27 -7.67
C ASN A 456 19.03 -3.19 -7.65
N ASP A 457 18.44 -2.31 -8.46
CA ASP A 457 16.98 -2.16 -8.57
C ASP A 457 16.35 -3.44 -9.14
N TYR A 458 16.94 -4.02 -10.19
CA TYR A 458 16.49 -5.30 -10.75
C TYR A 458 16.61 -6.45 -9.74
N VAL A 459 17.72 -6.54 -9.01
CA VAL A 459 17.91 -7.56 -7.96
C VAL A 459 16.84 -7.41 -6.89
N ARG A 460 16.66 -6.21 -6.34
CA ARG A 460 15.70 -5.94 -5.27
C ARG A 460 14.27 -6.24 -5.69
N ALA A 461 13.83 -5.79 -6.87
CA ALA A 461 12.50 -6.12 -7.39
C ALA A 461 12.27 -7.64 -7.51
N ARG A 462 13.25 -8.37 -8.04
CA ARG A 462 13.18 -9.83 -8.21
C ARG A 462 13.15 -10.59 -6.88
N GLU A 463 13.77 -10.07 -5.81
CA GLU A 463 13.66 -10.65 -4.46
C GLU A 463 12.22 -10.72 -3.94
N TYR A 464 11.36 -9.78 -4.37
CA TYR A 464 9.93 -9.76 -4.04
C TYR A 464 9.04 -10.40 -5.11
N GLY A 465 9.63 -10.97 -6.16
CA GLY A 465 8.90 -11.55 -7.29
C GLY A 465 8.24 -10.51 -8.20
N PHE A 466 8.69 -9.25 -8.15
CA PHE A 466 8.20 -8.20 -9.05
C PHE A 466 8.97 -8.26 -10.37
N ILE A 467 8.33 -7.78 -11.45
CA ILE A 467 8.96 -7.66 -12.77
C ILE A 467 9.58 -6.26 -12.86
N PRO A 468 10.91 -6.12 -12.95
CA PRO A 468 11.58 -4.82 -12.97
C PRO A 468 11.71 -4.20 -14.37
N TYR A 469 11.69 -2.87 -14.41
CA TYR A 469 12.22 -2.04 -15.50
C TYR A 469 12.75 -0.72 -14.93
N VAL A 470 13.92 -0.30 -15.39
CA VAL A 470 14.55 0.97 -14.98
C VAL A 470 14.61 1.88 -16.20
N ALA A 471 14.29 3.16 -16.03
CA ALA A 471 14.30 4.14 -17.11
C ALA A 471 14.77 5.52 -16.63
N ASN A 472 14.91 6.48 -17.54
CA ASN A 472 14.99 7.88 -17.16
C ASN A 472 13.61 8.44 -16.81
N LEU A 473 13.57 9.56 -16.06
CA LEU A 473 12.32 10.20 -15.64
C LEU A 473 11.34 10.47 -16.80
N MET A 474 11.86 10.92 -17.94
CA MET A 474 11.03 11.31 -19.09
C MET A 474 10.51 10.11 -19.89
N LEU A 475 10.99 8.90 -19.59
CA LEU A 475 10.63 7.66 -20.28
C LEU A 475 10.87 7.72 -21.80
N ASP A 476 11.79 8.59 -22.26
CA ASP A 476 12.09 8.82 -23.67
C ASP A 476 13.39 8.13 -24.13
N GLN A 477 13.98 7.31 -23.25
CA GLN A 477 15.08 6.41 -23.55
C GLN A 477 14.70 4.98 -23.17
N LEU A 478 15.02 4.03 -24.04
CA LEU A 478 14.78 2.61 -23.79
C LEU A 478 16.06 1.97 -23.24
N TYR A 479 15.97 1.41 -22.03
CA TYR A 479 17.08 0.68 -21.43
C TYR A 479 16.90 -0.79 -21.77
N ILE A 480 17.89 -1.38 -22.43
CA ILE A 480 17.90 -2.82 -22.67
C ILE A 480 18.83 -3.41 -21.61
N PRO A 481 18.28 -4.00 -20.53
CA PRO A 481 19.10 -4.62 -19.52
C PRO A 481 19.92 -5.77 -20.14
N GLU A 482 21.24 -5.69 -20.06
CA GLU A 482 22.12 -6.85 -20.23
C GLU A 482 22.11 -7.64 -18.90
N LEU A 483 20.99 -8.29 -18.55
CA LEU A 483 20.82 -8.95 -17.24
C LEU A 483 20.57 -10.46 -17.36
#